data_AF-A0A8T5U5Y3-F1
#
_entry.id   AF-A0A8T5U5Y3-F1
#
_cell.length_a   1.000
_cell.length_b   1.000
_cell.length_c   1.000
_cell.angle_alpha   90.00
_cell.angle_beta   90.00
_cell.angle_gamma   90.00
#
_symmetry.space_group_name_H-M   'P 1'
#
loop_
_entity.id
_entity.type
_entity.pdbx_description
1 polymer ?
#
loop_
_entity_poly.entity_id
_entity_poly.type
_entity_poly.pdbx_seq_one_letter_code
_entity_poly.pdbx_strand_id
1 'polypeptide(L)'
;MKINFANKYVIWVELSLILILGFIFSVLIPLLAPDLSSIILLVITVLLFVVQTFLILKFVGAKLDNKRKFGIILYHSLNLLFAVMIGFSIPLMESEFKNNTGIVMIPMLLILGLIITDKYDKSIKNVRYDSDSEESKAYNNPVIEFENKKYIFSLNSLLLLAIGTPLLAYGIYLFFDTEAQFWLHEIVVKQTVYFLNLFFNMNVSTSYSPGVKYHWSFDFVGNINGDPLPSIYFETFCTGIQAICVFAGIIICTPHSRDKNTNKDIIWRKAKALVVSSLIFYVVNIIRMLIQIELYYLGYPWDSIHVSISAASSFIAAIIVLLLHKWIPEFIISIIYIGTLISKKFKKQKNPKED
;
A
#
# COMPACT_ATOMS: atom_id res chain seq x y z
N MET A 1 -1.63 41.50 2.52
CA MET A 1 -1.39 40.71 1.29
C MET A 1 -2.24 39.44 1.34
N LYS A 2 -3.31 39.33 0.55
CA LYS A 2 -4.15 38.12 0.49
C LYS A 2 -3.34 37.03 -0.22
N ILE A 3 -2.72 36.13 0.53
CA ILE A 3 -2.09 34.95 -0.04
C ILE A 3 -3.23 34.10 -0.60
N ASN A 4 -3.40 34.16 -1.93
CA ASN A 4 -4.28 33.26 -2.66
C ASN A 4 -3.81 31.84 -2.35
N PHE A 5 -4.74 30.98 -1.93
CA PHE A 5 -4.45 29.56 -1.83
C PHE A 5 -4.02 29.11 -3.22
N ALA A 6 -2.73 28.77 -3.38
CA ALA A 6 -2.26 28.22 -4.63
C ALA A 6 -3.12 27.01 -4.96
N ASN A 7 -3.53 26.91 -6.22
CA ASN A 7 -4.29 25.78 -6.71
C ASN A 7 -3.61 24.48 -6.23
N LYS A 8 -4.34 23.57 -5.57
CA LYS A 8 -3.76 22.33 -5.00
C LYS A 8 -2.92 21.54 -6.02
N TYR A 9 -3.28 21.63 -7.30
CA TYR A 9 -2.53 21.02 -8.38
C TYR A 9 -1.16 21.64 -8.61
N VAL A 10 -1.01 22.97 -8.42
CA VAL A 10 0.29 23.66 -8.49
C VAL A 10 1.20 23.18 -7.36
N ILE A 11 0.68 23.12 -6.13
CA ILE A 11 1.43 22.62 -4.96
C ILE A 11 1.87 21.17 -5.22
N TRP A 12 0.94 20.32 -5.68
CA TRP A 12 1.25 18.94 -6.01
C TRP A 12 2.32 18.82 -7.10
N VAL A 13 2.25 19.61 -8.18
CA VAL A 13 3.26 19.61 -9.26
C VAL A 13 4.63 20.01 -8.72
N GLU A 14 4.73 21.09 -7.94
CA GLU A 14 6.02 21.53 -7.37
C GLU A 14 6.63 20.46 -6.45
N LEU A 15 5.82 19.85 -5.57
CA LEU A 15 6.28 18.76 -4.71
C LEU A 15 6.64 17.49 -5.49
N SER A 16 5.95 17.24 -6.60
CA SER A 16 6.23 16.14 -7.52
C SER A 16 7.56 16.32 -8.24
N LEU A 17 7.91 17.55 -8.65
CA LEU A 17 9.21 17.84 -9.26
C LEU A 17 10.35 17.58 -8.28
N ILE A 18 10.22 17.98 -7.01
CA ILE A 18 11.22 17.68 -5.98
C ILE A 18 11.37 16.16 -5.77
N LEU A 19 10.26 15.44 -5.76
CA LEU A 19 10.25 13.98 -5.63
C LEU A 19 10.98 13.30 -6.80
N ILE A 20 10.69 13.73 -8.03
CA ILE A 20 11.33 13.21 -9.25
C ILE A 20 12.83 13.55 -9.25
N LEU A 21 13.22 14.76 -8.85
CA LEU A 21 14.63 15.14 -8.72
C LEU A 21 15.34 14.27 -7.68
N GLY A 22 14.72 14.03 -6.53
CA GLY A 22 15.24 13.12 -5.51
C GLY A 22 15.51 11.73 -6.07
N PHE A 23 14.53 11.16 -6.79
CA PHE A 23 14.70 9.86 -7.48
C PHE A 23 15.85 9.89 -8.51
N ILE A 24 15.85 10.86 -9.42
CA ILE A 24 16.85 10.95 -10.51
C ILE A 24 18.27 11.08 -9.93
N PHE A 25 18.48 11.97 -8.96
CA PHE A 25 19.78 12.11 -8.31
C PHE A 25 20.21 10.81 -7.63
N SER A 26 19.28 10.11 -6.98
CA SER A 26 19.57 8.84 -6.30
C SER A 26 19.96 7.72 -7.26
N VAL A 27 19.44 7.73 -8.49
CA VAL A 27 19.86 6.78 -9.55
C VAL A 27 21.23 7.18 -10.13
N LEU A 28 21.44 8.47 -10.42
CA LEU A 28 22.62 8.93 -11.15
C LEU A 28 23.89 9.00 -10.29
N ILE A 29 23.78 9.41 -9.02
CA ILE A 29 24.95 9.64 -8.16
C ILE A 29 25.77 8.35 -7.93
N PRO A 30 25.17 7.19 -7.60
CA PRO A 30 25.92 5.94 -7.49
C PRO A 30 26.65 5.53 -8.77
N LEU A 31 26.13 5.93 -9.94
CA LEU A 31 26.75 5.65 -11.23
C LEU A 31 27.91 6.60 -11.55
N LEU A 32 27.82 7.88 -11.15
CA LEU A 32 28.80 8.91 -11.46
C LEU A 32 29.96 8.97 -10.45
N ALA A 33 29.69 8.69 -9.17
CA ALA A 33 30.66 8.82 -8.08
C ALA A 33 30.43 7.72 -7.02
N PRO A 34 30.73 6.44 -7.34
CA PRO A 34 30.40 5.32 -6.46
C PRO A 34 31.01 5.46 -5.05
N ASP A 35 32.27 5.88 -4.96
CA ASP A 35 33.01 5.99 -3.69
C ASP A 35 32.48 7.07 -2.74
N LEU A 36 31.85 8.13 -3.29
CA LEU A 36 31.29 9.25 -2.52
C LEU A 36 29.76 9.27 -2.53
N SER A 37 29.13 8.26 -3.15
CA SER A 37 27.71 8.25 -3.48
C SER A 37 26.82 8.45 -2.25
N SER A 38 27.13 7.77 -1.14
CA SER A 38 26.38 7.86 0.11
C SER A 38 26.41 9.26 0.73
N ILE A 39 27.57 9.91 0.75
CA ILE A 39 27.76 11.26 1.31
C ILE A 39 27.05 12.29 0.45
N ILE A 40 27.27 12.27 -0.86
CA ILE A 40 26.65 13.20 -1.81
C ILE A 40 25.13 13.06 -1.76
N LEU A 41 24.63 11.82 -1.72
CA LEU A 41 23.20 11.57 -1.68
C LEU A 41 22.56 12.06 -0.38
N LEU A 42 23.22 11.88 0.77
CA LEU A 42 22.74 12.40 2.05
C LEU A 42 22.61 13.93 2.01
N VAL A 43 23.64 14.64 1.51
CA VAL A 43 23.63 16.10 1.40
C VAL A 43 22.50 16.58 0.50
N ILE A 44 22.33 15.98 -0.69
CA ILE A 44 21.26 16.33 -1.62
C ILE A 44 19.89 16.04 -1.02
N THR A 45 19.73 14.90 -0.35
CA THR A 45 18.46 14.53 0.29
C THR A 45 18.07 15.52 1.38
N VAL A 46 19.02 15.95 2.23
CA VAL A 46 18.80 17.00 3.23
C VAL A 46 18.43 18.32 2.58
N LEU A 47 19.12 18.72 1.50
CA LEU A 47 18.80 19.94 0.75
C LEU A 47 17.37 19.89 0.19
N LEU A 48 16.99 18.78 -0.44
CA LEU A 48 15.64 18.59 -0.99
C LEU A 48 14.59 18.62 0.12
N PHE A 49 14.85 18.05 1.31
CA PHE A 49 13.95 18.17 2.46
C PHE A 49 13.76 19.62 2.92
N VAL A 50 14.84 20.40 2.99
CA VAL A 50 14.76 21.82 3.37
C VAL A 50 13.94 22.61 2.36
N VAL A 51 14.20 22.42 1.06
CA VAL A 51 13.45 23.08 -0.02
C VAL A 51 11.97 22.68 0.02
N GLN A 52 11.68 21.38 0.16
CA GLN A 52 10.32 20.86 0.26
C GLN A 52 9.56 21.45 1.45
N THR A 53 10.22 21.50 2.62
CA THR A 53 9.65 22.06 3.85
C THR A 53 9.34 23.54 3.67
N PHE A 54 10.25 24.30 3.07
CA PHE A 54 10.05 25.71 2.78
C PHE A 54 8.85 25.95 1.85
N LEU A 55 8.71 25.17 0.77
CA LEU A 55 7.55 25.25 -0.13
C LEU A 55 6.25 24.95 0.61
N ILE A 56 6.20 23.87 1.38
CA ILE A 56 5.00 23.51 2.17
C ILE A 56 4.62 24.65 3.12
N LEU A 57 5.58 25.21 3.85
CA LEU A 57 5.32 26.31 4.79
C LEU A 57 4.84 27.59 4.07
N LYS A 58 5.37 27.88 2.88
CA LYS A 58 4.92 28.99 2.03
C LYS A 58 3.45 28.82 1.62
N PHE A 59 3.02 27.60 1.30
CA PHE A 59 1.66 27.33 0.80
C PHE A 59 0.60 27.17 1.88
N VAL A 60 0.93 26.49 2.98
CA VAL A 60 -0.03 26.16 4.04
C VAL A 60 -0.50 27.41 4.80
N GLY A 61 0.26 28.51 4.70
CA GLY A 61 -0.09 29.79 5.30
C GLY A 61 -0.06 29.78 6.83
N ALA A 62 -0.07 30.96 7.44
CA ALA A 62 0.03 31.09 8.90
C ALA A 62 -1.15 30.44 9.66
N LYS A 63 -2.33 30.29 9.01
CA LYS A 63 -3.61 29.95 9.65
C LYS A 63 -3.83 28.47 10.02
N LEU A 64 -2.98 27.53 9.59
CA LEU A 64 -3.06 26.15 10.11
C LEU A 64 -2.47 26.03 11.52
N ASP A 65 -3.04 25.12 12.29
CA ASP A 65 -2.44 24.63 13.53
C ASP A 65 -1.12 23.87 13.24
N ASN A 66 -0.20 23.95 14.20
CA ASN A 66 1.14 23.37 14.05
C ASN A 66 1.10 21.85 13.87
N LYS A 67 0.11 21.16 14.46
CA LYS A 67 -0.03 19.70 14.32
C LYS A 67 -0.32 19.30 12.87
N ARG A 68 -1.22 20.01 12.18
CA ARG A 68 -1.51 19.73 10.77
C ARG A 68 -0.33 20.13 9.86
N LYS A 69 0.33 21.26 10.10
CA LYS A 69 1.56 21.65 9.36
C LYS A 69 2.62 20.56 9.45
N PHE A 70 2.92 20.11 10.66
CA PHE A 70 3.88 19.04 10.90
C PHE A 70 3.47 17.75 10.19
N GLY A 71 2.19 17.38 10.22
CA GLY A 71 1.68 16.21 9.50
C GLY A 71 1.92 16.29 7.99
N ILE A 72 1.65 17.45 7.36
CA ILE A 72 1.89 17.66 5.92
C ILE A 72 3.37 17.47 5.60
N ILE A 73 4.24 18.15 6.35
CA ILE A 73 5.69 18.07 6.17
C ILE A 73 6.14 16.62 6.31
N LEU A 74 5.76 15.94 7.39
CA LEU A 74 6.14 14.56 7.66
C LEU A 74 5.73 13.62 6.53
N TYR A 75 4.48 13.66 6.07
CA TYR A 75 4.02 12.75 5.00
C TYR A 75 4.73 13.01 3.67
N HIS A 76 4.94 14.27 3.31
CA HIS A 76 5.65 14.60 2.08
C HIS A 76 7.14 14.31 2.15
N SER A 77 7.78 14.49 3.31
CA SER A 77 9.16 14.09 3.54
C SER A 77 9.32 12.57 3.50
N LEU A 78 8.42 11.80 4.11
CA LEU A 78 8.44 10.34 3.96
C LEU A 78 8.29 9.92 2.49
N ASN A 79 7.42 10.58 1.73
CA ASN A 79 7.24 10.30 0.30
C ASN A 79 8.52 10.58 -0.52
N LEU A 80 9.22 11.68 -0.22
CA LEU A 80 10.51 12.00 -0.83
C LEU A 80 11.61 11.01 -0.42
N LEU A 81 11.65 10.62 0.85
CA LEU A 81 12.59 9.61 1.35
C LEU A 81 12.43 8.29 0.58
N PHE A 82 11.19 7.84 0.37
CA PHE A 82 10.93 6.64 -0.42
C PHE A 82 11.43 6.77 -1.86
N ALA A 83 11.21 7.90 -2.53
CA ALA A 83 11.70 8.13 -3.88
C ALA A 83 13.24 8.06 -3.97
N VAL A 84 13.92 8.64 -2.98
CA VAL A 84 15.39 8.58 -2.86
C VAL A 84 15.85 7.14 -2.65
N MET A 85 15.25 6.42 -1.71
CA MET A 85 15.60 5.02 -1.42
C MET A 85 15.39 4.11 -2.64
N ILE A 86 14.31 4.30 -3.37
CA ILE A 86 14.04 3.55 -4.61
C ILE A 86 15.13 3.83 -5.65
N GLY A 87 15.44 5.11 -5.90
CA GLY A 87 16.45 5.48 -6.89
C GLY A 87 17.84 4.96 -6.52
N PHE A 88 18.21 5.01 -5.25
CA PHE A 88 19.48 4.48 -4.74
C PHE A 88 19.56 2.96 -4.84
N SER A 89 18.43 2.26 -4.69
CA SER A 89 18.42 0.80 -4.73
C SER A 89 18.63 0.25 -6.15
N ILE A 90 18.11 0.93 -7.20
CA ILE A 90 18.14 0.42 -8.58
C ILE A 90 19.56 0.08 -9.07
N PRO A 91 20.59 0.94 -8.92
CA PRO A 91 21.95 0.59 -9.33
C PRO A 91 22.50 -0.65 -8.63
N LEU A 92 22.07 -0.93 -7.39
CA LEU A 92 22.53 -2.03 -6.54
C LEU A 92 21.79 -3.35 -6.80
N MET A 93 20.73 -3.33 -7.61
CA MET A 93 19.94 -4.52 -7.92
C MET A 93 20.59 -5.38 -9.01
N GLU A 94 20.48 -6.70 -8.85
CA GLU A 94 20.97 -7.73 -9.77
C GLU A 94 19.91 -8.13 -10.81
N SER A 95 18.62 -7.95 -10.52
CA SER A 95 17.53 -8.26 -11.44
C SER A 95 17.69 -7.54 -12.78
N GLU A 96 17.50 -8.27 -13.88
CA GLU A 96 17.50 -7.70 -15.25
C GLU A 96 16.38 -6.66 -15.42
N PHE A 97 15.31 -6.77 -14.64
CA PHE A 97 14.14 -5.89 -14.68
C PHE A 97 14.17 -4.79 -13.61
N LYS A 98 15.32 -4.52 -12.98
CA LYS A 98 15.46 -3.50 -11.91
C LYS A 98 14.95 -2.10 -12.26
N ASN A 99 15.00 -1.71 -13.53
CA ASN A 99 14.49 -0.40 -13.95
C ASN A 99 12.97 -0.29 -13.83
N ASN A 100 12.24 -1.41 -13.88
CA ASN A 100 10.79 -1.43 -13.70
C ASN A 100 10.37 -1.01 -12.29
N THR A 101 11.25 -1.17 -11.28
CA THR A 101 11.00 -0.65 -9.93
C THR A 101 10.69 0.85 -9.95
N GLY A 102 11.50 1.64 -10.67
CA GLY A 102 11.27 3.08 -10.80
C GLY A 102 10.00 3.40 -11.58
N ILE A 103 9.77 2.69 -12.69
CA ILE A 103 8.59 2.87 -13.55
C ILE A 103 7.28 2.64 -12.79
N VAL A 104 7.24 1.68 -11.88
CA VAL A 104 6.05 1.36 -11.09
C VAL A 104 5.92 2.25 -9.86
N MET A 105 7.00 2.40 -9.09
CA MET A 105 6.94 3.04 -7.78
C MET A 105 6.81 4.56 -7.87
N ILE A 106 7.43 5.23 -8.84
CA ILE A 106 7.36 6.69 -8.95
C ILE A 106 5.94 7.18 -9.23
N PRO A 107 5.18 6.65 -10.21
CA PRO A 107 3.77 6.99 -10.37
C PRO A 107 2.94 6.77 -9.10
N MET A 108 3.19 5.68 -8.35
CA MET A 108 2.50 5.44 -7.08
C MET A 108 2.80 6.51 -6.04
N LEU A 109 4.06 6.94 -5.90
CA LEU A 109 4.44 8.03 -4.99
C LEU A 109 3.87 9.38 -5.42
N LEU A 110 3.73 9.64 -6.73
CA LEU A 110 3.09 10.85 -7.25
C LEU A 110 1.59 10.87 -6.91
N ILE A 111 0.89 9.75 -7.09
CA ILE A 111 -0.52 9.58 -6.70
C ILE A 111 -0.68 9.74 -5.19
N LEU A 112 0.21 9.13 -4.40
CA LEU A 112 0.20 9.29 -2.94
C LEU A 112 0.39 10.76 -2.54
N GLY A 113 1.33 11.46 -3.19
CA GLY A 113 1.54 12.90 -3.02
C GLY A 113 0.29 13.73 -3.31
N LEU A 114 -0.46 13.38 -4.35
CA LEU A 114 -1.74 14.03 -4.68
C LEU A 114 -2.79 13.77 -3.60
N ILE A 115 -2.90 12.53 -3.12
CA ILE A 115 -3.85 12.13 -2.08
C ILE A 115 -3.55 12.86 -0.75
N ILE A 116 -2.27 12.97 -0.39
CA ILE A 116 -1.82 13.75 0.77
C ILE A 116 -2.25 15.21 0.58
N THR A 117 -1.92 15.83 -0.55
CA THR A 117 -2.24 17.23 -0.84
C THR A 117 -3.75 17.50 -0.80
N ASP A 118 -4.57 16.63 -1.40
CA ASP A 118 -6.04 16.76 -1.45
C ASP A 118 -6.68 16.68 -0.06
N LYS A 119 -6.21 15.77 0.80
CA LYS A 119 -6.68 15.65 2.19
C LYS A 119 -6.51 16.97 2.94
N TYR A 120 -5.35 17.61 2.78
CA TYR A 120 -5.06 18.84 3.50
C TYR A 120 -5.76 20.07 2.88
N ASP A 121 -5.89 20.14 1.55
CA ASP A 121 -6.72 21.18 0.89
C ASP A 121 -8.17 21.14 1.38
N LYS A 122 -8.77 19.93 1.47
CA LYS A 122 -10.12 19.75 2.04
C LYS A 122 -10.19 20.17 3.50
N SER A 123 -9.20 19.79 4.32
CA SER A 123 -9.13 20.21 5.72
C SER A 123 -9.10 21.73 5.88
N ILE A 124 -8.54 22.46 4.91
CA ILE A 124 -8.41 23.92 4.95
C ILE A 124 -9.70 24.59 4.50
N LYS A 125 -10.34 24.07 3.45
CA LYS A 125 -11.64 24.56 2.98
C LYS A 125 -12.76 24.34 3.99
N ASN A 126 -12.71 23.25 4.76
CA ASN A 126 -13.72 22.97 5.79
C ASN A 126 -13.71 23.97 6.95
N VAL A 127 -12.56 24.58 7.29
CA VAL A 127 -12.50 25.68 8.29
C VAL A 127 -13.29 26.92 7.82
N ARG A 128 -13.64 27.02 6.53
CA ARG A 128 -14.46 28.11 5.99
C ARG A 128 -15.94 27.78 5.84
N TYR A 129 -16.36 26.52 5.96
CA TYR A 129 -17.69 26.04 5.54
C TYR A 129 -18.54 25.40 6.64
N ASP A 130 -18.14 25.49 7.92
CA ASP A 130 -18.94 25.00 9.05
C ASP A 130 -20.25 25.81 9.30
N SER A 131 -20.73 26.61 8.33
CA SER A 131 -21.97 27.42 8.48
C SER A 131 -23.21 26.91 7.74
N ASP A 132 -23.11 25.97 6.79
CA ASP A 132 -24.28 25.59 5.97
C ASP A 132 -24.61 24.10 6.12
N SER A 133 -25.41 23.79 7.14
CA SER A 133 -26.13 22.53 7.27
C SER A 133 -27.23 22.45 6.20
N GLU A 134 -26.91 21.90 5.04
CA GLU A 134 -27.93 21.62 4.01
C GLU A 134 -28.65 20.28 4.27
N GLU A 135 -29.97 20.35 4.18
CA GLU A 135 -30.94 19.28 4.33
C GLU A 135 -30.64 18.04 3.47
N SER A 136 -30.81 16.88 4.09
CA SER A 136 -30.75 15.59 3.44
C SER A 136 -31.84 15.47 2.38
N LYS A 137 -31.44 15.41 1.10
CA LYS A 137 -32.35 14.97 0.02
C LYS A 137 -32.97 13.62 0.39
N ALA A 138 -34.29 13.48 0.25
CA ALA A 138 -34.97 12.21 0.43
C ALA A 138 -34.45 11.20 -0.60
N TYR A 139 -33.78 10.14 -0.13
CA TYR A 139 -33.34 9.04 -0.98
C TYR A 139 -34.36 7.91 -0.88
N ASN A 140 -34.85 7.40 -2.02
CA ASN A 140 -35.68 6.19 -2.09
C ASN A 140 -34.92 4.89 -1.70
N ASN A 141 -33.62 5.01 -1.42
CA ASN A 141 -32.75 3.91 -1.07
C ASN A 141 -32.79 3.65 0.45
N PRO A 142 -32.55 2.42 0.93
CA PRO A 142 -32.40 2.18 2.36
C PRO A 142 -31.28 3.05 2.93
N VAL A 143 -31.46 3.48 4.18
CA VAL A 143 -30.46 4.25 4.92
C VAL A 143 -30.06 3.38 6.11
N ILE A 144 -28.76 3.14 6.26
CA ILE A 144 -28.21 2.46 7.44
C ILE A 144 -27.49 3.52 8.28
N GLU A 145 -27.83 3.62 9.55
CA GLU A 145 -27.15 4.51 10.50
C GLU A 145 -26.15 3.71 11.34
N PHE A 146 -24.90 4.19 11.39
CA PHE A 146 -23.83 3.61 12.20
C PHE A 146 -22.93 4.74 12.70
N GLU A 147 -22.62 4.78 14.00
CA GLU A 147 -21.81 5.84 14.63
C GLU A 147 -22.26 7.28 14.27
N ASN A 148 -23.57 7.55 14.29
CA ASN A 148 -24.18 8.85 13.92
C ASN A 148 -23.91 9.27 12.46
N LYS A 149 -23.52 8.34 11.59
CA LYS A 149 -23.33 8.56 10.15
C LYS A 149 -24.37 7.79 9.35
N LYS A 150 -24.80 8.40 8.24
CA LYS A 150 -25.79 7.83 7.32
C LYS A 150 -25.08 7.20 6.13
N TYR A 151 -25.28 5.90 5.95
CA TYR A 151 -24.71 5.13 4.85
C TYR A 151 -25.78 4.87 3.79
N ILE A 152 -25.54 5.42 2.60
CA ILE A 152 -26.42 5.30 1.44
C ILE A 152 -25.58 4.92 0.25
N PHE A 153 -25.80 3.74 -0.33
CA PHE A 153 -25.00 3.24 -1.45
C PHE A 153 -25.78 3.26 -2.76
N SER A 154 -25.05 3.35 -3.88
CA SER A 154 -25.61 3.13 -5.22
C SER A 154 -25.51 1.65 -5.58
N LEU A 155 -26.50 1.12 -6.32
CA LEU A 155 -26.45 -0.27 -6.79
C LEU A 155 -25.20 -0.54 -7.63
N ASN A 156 -24.81 0.41 -8.49
CA ASN A 156 -23.60 0.31 -9.31
C ASN A 156 -22.34 0.17 -8.45
N SER A 157 -22.24 0.88 -7.32
CA SER A 157 -21.10 0.75 -6.41
C SER A 157 -21.08 -0.61 -5.68
N LEU A 158 -22.24 -1.21 -5.41
CA LEU A 158 -22.34 -2.56 -4.84
C LEU A 158 -21.97 -3.64 -5.87
N LEU A 159 -22.41 -3.47 -7.13
CA LEU A 159 -22.01 -4.34 -8.23
C LEU A 159 -20.50 -4.24 -8.50
N LEU A 160 -19.93 -3.03 -8.42
CA LEU A 160 -18.49 -2.83 -8.52
C LEU A 160 -17.75 -3.55 -7.38
N LEU A 161 -18.28 -3.57 -6.16
CA LEU A 161 -17.68 -4.35 -5.08
C LEU A 161 -17.69 -5.86 -5.40
N ALA A 162 -18.83 -6.40 -5.85
CA ALA A 162 -18.97 -7.84 -6.09
C ALA A 162 -18.15 -8.35 -7.29
N ILE A 163 -18.17 -7.63 -8.41
CA ILE A 163 -17.53 -8.05 -9.67
C ILE A 163 -16.15 -7.40 -9.82
N GLY A 164 -16.03 -6.12 -9.46
CA GLY A 164 -14.78 -5.39 -9.60
C GLY A 164 -13.70 -5.90 -8.66
N THR A 165 -14.03 -6.33 -7.45
CA THR A 165 -13.03 -6.89 -6.50
C THR A 165 -12.28 -8.10 -7.07
N PRO A 166 -12.93 -9.21 -7.49
CA PRO A 166 -12.20 -10.36 -8.01
C PRO A 166 -11.45 -10.04 -9.31
N LEU A 167 -12.04 -9.24 -10.21
CA LEU A 167 -11.39 -8.83 -11.45
C LEU A 167 -10.14 -7.98 -11.19
N LEU A 168 -10.24 -7.00 -10.29
CA LEU A 168 -9.12 -6.13 -9.93
C LEU A 168 -8.04 -6.91 -9.18
N ALA A 169 -8.41 -7.74 -8.21
CA ALA A 169 -7.47 -8.58 -7.49
C ALA A 169 -6.70 -9.52 -8.44
N TYR A 170 -7.40 -10.16 -9.38
CA TYR A 170 -6.77 -11.00 -10.40
C TYR A 170 -5.89 -10.20 -11.35
N GLY A 171 -6.32 -9.01 -11.78
CA GLY A 171 -5.51 -8.13 -12.62
C GLY A 171 -4.22 -7.65 -11.94
N ILE A 172 -4.30 -7.28 -10.66
CA ILE A 172 -3.11 -6.90 -9.87
C ILE A 172 -2.20 -8.13 -9.66
N TYR A 173 -2.77 -9.30 -9.40
CA TYR A 173 -2.00 -10.54 -9.30
C TYR A 173 -1.22 -10.83 -10.58
N LEU A 174 -1.89 -10.83 -11.74
CA LEU A 174 -1.23 -11.06 -13.02
C LEU A 174 -0.13 -10.04 -13.28
N PHE A 175 -0.34 -8.78 -12.92
CA PHE A 175 0.69 -7.75 -13.04
C PHE A 175 1.96 -8.11 -12.26
N PHE A 176 1.84 -8.52 -11.00
CA PHE A 176 2.98 -8.89 -10.17
C PHE A 176 3.60 -10.26 -10.51
N ASP A 177 2.85 -11.15 -11.17
CA ASP A 177 3.36 -12.44 -11.63
C ASP A 177 4.10 -12.36 -12.98
N THR A 178 4.21 -11.17 -13.57
CA THR A 178 5.06 -10.96 -14.76
C THR A 178 6.53 -10.84 -14.39
N GLU A 179 7.42 -11.35 -15.26
CA GLU A 179 8.89 -11.24 -15.11
C GLU A 179 9.35 -9.80 -14.90
N ALA A 180 8.66 -8.84 -15.54
CA ALA A 180 8.87 -7.43 -15.37
C ALA A 180 8.83 -6.95 -13.91
N GLN A 181 8.15 -7.68 -13.01
CA GLN A 181 8.04 -7.37 -11.58
C GLN A 181 8.94 -8.21 -10.68
N PHE A 182 9.82 -9.06 -11.23
CA PHE A 182 10.71 -9.91 -10.42
C PHE A 182 11.78 -9.13 -9.65
N TRP A 183 11.91 -7.83 -9.88
CA TRP A 183 12.64 -6.93 -8.99
C TRP A 183 12.07 -6.95 -7.55
N LEU A 184 10.77 -7.22 -7.38
CA LEU A 184 10.16 -7.37 -6.05
C LEU A 184 10.65 -8.63 -5.34
N HIS A 185 10.90 -9.71 -6.09
CA HIS A 185 11.42 -10.97 -5.54
C HIS A 185 12.80 -10.75 -4.95
N GLU A 186 13.67 -10.02 -5.65
CA GLU A 186 15.00 -9.65 -5.15
C GLU A 186 14.94 -8.94 -3.80
N ILE A 187 14.08 -7.93 -3.67
CA ILE A 187 13.93 -7.17 -2.42
C ILE A 187 13.53 -8.10 -1.27
N VAL A 188 12.53 -8.95 -1.52
CA VAL A 188 12.00 -9.85 -0.49
C VAL A 188 13.02 -10.91 -0.10
N VAL A 189 13.68 -11.54 -1.07
CA VAL A 189 14.67 -12.60 -0.88
C VAL A 189 15.89 -12.08 -0.12
N LYS A 190 16.46 -10.95 -0.55
CA LYS A 190 17.63 -10.35 0.11
C LYS A 190 17.32 -9.91 1.54
N GLN A 191 16.13 -9.35 1.80
CA GLN A 191 15.72 -9.02 3.17
C GLN A 191 15.53 -10.27 4.04
N THR A 192 14.93 -11.33 3.47
CA THR A 192 14.74 -12.59 4.19
C THR A 192 16.08 -13.19 4.58
N VAL A 193 17.05 -13.26 3.65
CA VAL A 193 18.40 -13.76 3.94
C VAL A 193 19.14 -12.90 4.95
N TYR A 194 19.03 -11.57 4.85
CA TYR A 194 19.60 -10.67 5.86
C TYR A 194 19.09 -11.02 7.26
N PHE A 195 17.77 -11.18 7.44
CA PHE A 195 17.19 -11.52 8.74
C PHE A 195 17.49 -12.95 9.19
N LEU A 196 17.54 -13.93 8.28
CA LEU A 196 17.94 -15.30 8.60
C LEU A 196 19.36 -15.33 9.19
N ASN A 197 20.29 -14.64 8.54
CA ASN A 197 21.67 -14.57 9.02
C ASN A 197 21.79 -13.75 10.30
N LEU A 198 21.01 -12.67 10.44
CA LEU A 198 21.02 -11.84 11.64
C LEU A 198 20.49 -12.57 12.88
N PHE A 199 19.38 -13.31 12.76
CA PHE A 199 18.70 -13.91 13.91
C PHE A 199 19.13 -15.36 14.19
N PHE A 200 19.49 -16.12 13.15
CA PHE A 200 19.73 -17.56 13.27
C PHE A 200 21.13 -17.99 12.85
N ASN A 201 21.97 -17.08 12.33
CA ASN A 201 23.35 -17.35 11.92
C ASN A 201 23.49 -18.55 10.95
N MET A 202 22.56 -18.67 10.01
CA MET A 202 22.44 -19.84 9.13
C MET A 202 23.39 -19.82 7.92
N ASN A 203 24.12 -18.72 7.69
CA ASN A 203 24.97 -18.50 6.51
C ASN A 203 24.25 -18.79 5.18
N VAL A 204 22.97 -18.41 5.10
CA VAL A 204 22.17 -18.53 3.88
C VAL A 204 22.63 -17.46 2.89
N SER A 205 22.70 -17.81 1.61
CA SER A 205 22.94 -16.87 0.52
C SER A 205 21.81 -16.90 -0.50
N THR A 206 21.85 -15.97 -1.45
CA THR A 206 20.87 -15.87 -2.53
C THR A 206 21.56 -16.02 -3.88
N SER A 207 20.95 -16.74 -4.80
CA SER A 207 21.38 -16.80 -6.20
C SER A 207 20.32 -16.24 -7.13
N TYR A 208 20.79 -15.56 -8.19
CA TYR A 208 19.97 -15.07 -9.29
C TYR A 208 20.25 -15.89 -10.55
N SER A 209 19.23 -16.56 -11.08
CA SER A 209 19.32 -17.42 -12.28
C SER A 209 18.17 -17.12 -13.24
N PRO A 210 18.34 -16.18 -14.19
CA PRO A 210 17.26 -15.72 -15.09
C PRO A 210 16.82 -16.74 -16.17
N GLY A 211 17.34 -17.98 -16.15
CA GLY A 211 16.99 -19.03 -17.13
C GLY A 211 15.99 -20.08 -16.64
N VAL A 212 15.59 -20.02 -15.37
CA VAL A 212 14.67 -20.97 -14.73
C VAL A 212 13.35 -20.29 -14.38
N LYS A 213 12.27 -21.07 -14.19
CA LYS A 213 10.92 -20.56 -13.87
C LYS A 213 10.91 -19.56 -12.69
N TYR A 214 11.77 -19.77 -11.71
CA TYR A 214 11.89 -18.91 -10.53
C TYR A 214 13.31 -18.34 -10.46
N HIS A 215 13.47 -17.04 -10.71
CA HIS A 215 14.79 -16.43 -10.92
C HIS A 215 15.63 -16.31 -9.65
N TRP A 216 15.04 -16.50 -8.47
CA TRP A 216 15.70 -16.34 -7.18
C TRP A 216 15.62 -17.64 -6.38
N SER A 217 16.70 -17.98 -5.68
CA SER A 217 16.75 -19.11 -4.76
C SER A 217 17.51 -18.77 -3.48
N PHE A 218 17.14 -19.48 -2.40
CA PHE A 218 17.89 -19.54 -1.16
C PHE A 218 18.88 -20.70 -1.24
N ASP A 219 20.15 -20.41 -1.02
CA ASP A 219 21.22 -21.40 -1.03
C ASP A 219 21.76 -21.61 0.38
N PHE A 220 21.98 -22.87 0.72
CA PHE A 220 22.43 -23.32 2.03
C PHE A 220 23.81 -23.95 1.90
N VAL A 221 24.69 -23.70 2.86
CA VAL A 221 25.98 -24.41 2.96
C VAL A 221 25.77 -25.85 3.45
N GLY A 222 24.75 -26.07 4.28
CA GLY A 222 24.30 -27.36 4.83
C GLY A 222 23.15 -27.13 5.82
N ASN A 223 22.59 -28.20 6.39
CA ASN A 223 21.64 -28.13 7.50
C ASN A 223 22.37 -27.93 8.85
N ILE A 224 21.64 -27.91 9.97
CA ILE A 224 22.26 -27.77 11.32
C ILE A 224 23.26 -28.88 11.67
N ASN A 225 23.11 -30.06 11.08
CA ASN A 225 24.01 -31.20 11.28
C ASN A 225 25.19 -31.24 10.28
N GLY A 226 25.23 -30.29 9.33
CA GLY A 226 26.22 -30.24 8.26
C GLY A 226 25.89 -31.10 7.04
N ASP A 227 24.71 -31.71 6.98
CA ASP A 227 24.28 -32.48 5.80
C ASP A 227 23.92 -31.53 4.65
N PRO A 228 24.11 -31.93 3.38
CA PRO A 228 23.73 -31.13 2.24
C PRO A 228 22.20 -30.89 2.22
N LEU A 229 21.82 -29.63 2.11
CA LEU A 229 20.42 -29.20 2.03
C LEU A 229 20.18 -28.57 0.65
N PRO A 230 19.16 -29.01 -0.11
CA PRO A 230 18.92 -28.46 -1.45
C PRO A 230 18.42 -27.01 -1.37
N SER A 231 18.72 -26.24 -2.41
CA SER A 231 18.25 -24.86 -2.54
C SER A 231 16.73 -24.79 -2.66
N ILE A 232 16.15 -23.73 -2.09
CA ILE A 232 14.71 -23.46 -2.17
C ILE A 232 14.50 -22.32 -3.17
N TYR A 233 13.71 -22.57 -4.21
CA TYR A 233 13.32 -21.55 -5.18
C TYR A 233 12.26 -20.61 -4.59
N PHE A 234 12.40 -19.32 -4.89
CA PHE A 234 11.50 -18.27 -4.44
C PHE A 234 10.39 -18.04 -5.45
N GLU A 235 9.15 -18.28 -5.04
CA GLU A 235 7.97 -18.10 -5.87
C GLU A 235 7.30 -16.74 -5.63
N THR A 236 6.52 -16.27 -6.60
CA THR A 236 5.70 -15.04 -6.47
C THR A 236 4.84 -15.07 -5.21
N PHE A 237 4.32 -16.24 -4.82
CA PHE A 237 3.52 -16.40 -3.60
C PHE A 237 4.28 -16.14 -2.30
N CYS A 238 5.60 -16.30 -2.29
CA CYS A 238 6.46 -16.03 -1.13
C CYS A 238 6.47 -14.53 -0.79
N THR A 239 6.22 -13.65 -1.76
CA THR A 239 6.11 -12.19 -1.52
C THR A 239 4.89 -11.78 -0.70
N GLY A 240 3.85 -12.63 -0.62
CA GLY A 240 2.57 -12.30 0.02
C GLY A 240 1.62 -11.53 -0.88
N ILE A 241 1.98 -11.36 -2.16
CA ILE A 241 1.23 -10.50 -3.08
C ILE A 241 -0.21 -10.97 -3.31
N GLN A 242 -0.50 -12.28 -3.25
CA GLN A 242 -1.87 -12.78 -3.40
C GLN A 242 -2.85 -12.14 -2.40
N ALA A 243 -2.48 -12.15 -1.11
CA ALA A 243 -3.32 -11.58 -0.07
C ALA A 243 -3.42 -10.07 -0.25
N ILE A 244 -2.29 -9.41 -0.54
CA ILE A 244 -2.25 -7.97 -0.83
C ILE A 244 -3.19 -7.61 -2.00
N CYS A 245 -3.19 -8.38 -3.09
CA CYS A 245 -4.05 -8.15 -4.26
C CYS A 245 -5.54 -8.27 -3.91
N VAL A 246 -5.92 -9.31 -3.16
CA VAL A 246 -7.31 -9.51 -2.71
C VAL A 246 -7.77 -8.32 -1.88
N PHE A 247 -6.98 -7.92 -0.88
CA PHE A 247 -7.32 -6.80 -0.02
C PHE A 247 -7.25 -5.45 -0.74
N ALA A 248 -6.32 -5.24 -1.66
CA ALA A 248 -6.28 -4.07 -2.52
C ALA A 248 -7.55 -3.97 -3.38
N GLY A 249 -7.98 -5.08 -3.99
CA GLY A 249 -9.24 -5.17 -4.71
C GLY A 249 -10.43 -4.75 -3.84
N ILE A 250 -10.55 -5.35 -2.65
CA ILE A 250 -11.62 -5.02 -1.69
C ILE A 250 -11.60 -3.54 -1.33
N ILE A 251 -10.44 -3.00 -0.92
CA ILE A 251 -10.31 -1.62 -0.45
C ILE A 251 -10.64 -0.63 -1.56
N ILE A 252 -10.12 -0.85 -2.77
CA ILE A 252 -10.35 0.04 -3.92
C ILE A 252 -11.83 -0.01 -4.33
N CYS A 253 -12.43 -1.19 -4.43
CA CYS A 253 -13.81 -1.37 -4.88
C CYS A 253 -14.86 -1.17 -3.78
N THR A 254 -14.47 -0.99 -2.52
CA THR A 254 -15.41 -0.69 -1.42
C THR A 254 -16.25 0.54 -1.77
N PRO A 255 -17.60 0.46 -1.71
CA PRO A 255 -18.46 1.54 -2.18
C PRO A 255 -18.36 2.79 -1.29
N HIS A 256 -18.66 3.93 -1.89
CA HIS A 256 -18.68 5.22 -1.22
C HIS A 256 -20.11 5.59 -0.81
N SER A 257 -20.28 6.13 0.39
CA SER A 257 -21.58 6.68 0.79
C SER A 257 -21.93 7.89 -0.09
N ARG A 258 -23.20 8.03 -0.46
CA ARG A 258 -23.73 9.23 -1.13
C ARG A 258 -23.85 10.42 -0.20
N ASP A 259 -23.91 10.17 1.10
CA ASP A 259 -23.92 11.22 2.12
C ASP A 259 -22.56 11.95 2.16
N LYS A 260 -22.57 13.27 2.00
CA LYS A 260 -21.36 14.09 1.91
C LYS A 260 -20.51 14.01 3.18
N ASN A 261 -21.15 13.99 4.35
CA ASN A 261 -20.47 13.96 5.64
C ASN A 261 -19.77 12.62 5.86
N THR A 262 -20.44 11.52 5.54
CA THR A 262 -19.91 10.16 5.65
C THR A 262 -18.81 9.89 4.62
N ASN A 263 -18.94 10.44 3.41
CA ASN A 263 -17.97 10.28 2.32
C ASN A 263 -16.70 11.13 2.49
N LYS A 264 -16.63 11.96 3.52
CA LYS A 264 -15.48 12.83 3.79
C LYS A 264 -14.20 12.01 3.94
N ASP A 265 -13.14 12.46 3.28
CA ASP A 265 -11.79 11.90 3.29
C ASP A 265 -11.69 10.41 2.91
N ILE A 266 -12.68 9.86 2.21
CA ILE A 266 -12.72 8.43 1.91
C ILE A 266 -11.51 7.94 1.10
N ILE A 267 -10.98 8.77 0.19
CA ILE A 267 -9.79 8.44 -0.60
C ILE A 267 -8.57 8.30 0.31
N TRP A 268 -8.42 9.19 1.30
CA TRP A 268 -7.35 9.08 2.30
C TRP A 268 -7.53 7.85 3.19
N ARG A 269 -8.76 7.54 3.61
CA ARG A 269 -9.05 6.34 4.41
C ARG A 269 -8.71 5.06 3.64
N LYS A 270 -9.06 4.98 2.36
CA LYS A 270 -8.67 3.89 1.45
C LYS A 270 -7.17 3.79 1.25
N ALA A 271 -6.49 4.91 0.96
CA ALA A 271 -5.04 4.92 0.76
C ALA A 271 -4.29 4.47 2.03
N LYS A 272 -4.71 4.98 3.20
CA LYS A 272 -4.17 4.56 4.50
C LYS A 272 -4.40 3.06 4.73
N ALA A 273 -5.60 2.58 4.47
CA ALA A 273 -5.91 1.16 4.64
C ALA A 273 -5.03 0.28 3.73
N LEU A 274 -4.88 0.65 2.46
CA LEU A 274 -4.06 -0.07 1.49
C LEU A 274 -2.59 -0.12 1.92
N VAL A 275 -2.01 1.03 2.28
CA VAL A 275 -0.61 1.10 2.73
C VAL A 275 -0.39 0.24 3.97
N VAL A 276 -1.26 0.37 4.99
CA VAL A 276 -1.07 -0.36 6.25
C VAL A 276 -1.36 -1.85 6.09
N SER A 277 -2.38 -2.25 5.32
CA SER A 277 -2.65 -3.67 5.05
C SER A 277 -1.50 -4.32 4.28
N SER A 278 -0.98 -3.65 3.25
CA SER A 278 0.16 -4.16 2.48
C SER A 278 1.40 -4.31 3.34
N LEU A 279 1.68 -3.33 4.21
CA LEU A 279 2.81 -3.39 5.14
C LEU A 279 2.68 -4.55 6.14
N ILE A 280 1.50 -4.75 6.73
CA ILE A 280 1.25 -5.86 7.66
C ILE A 280 1.46 -7.20 6.95
N PHE A 281 0.88 -7.39 5.76
CA PHE A 281 1.08 -8.62 4.98
C PHE A 281 2.54 -8.84 4.64
N TYR A 282 3.24 -7.80 4.21
CA TYR A 282 4.65 -7.86 3.88
C TYR A 282 5.49 -8.35 5.07
N VAL A 283 5.36 -7.69 6.23
CA VAL A 283 6.11 -8.04 7.45
C VAL A 283 5.79 -9.48 7.89
N VAL A 284 4.51 -9.83 7.88
CA VAL A 284 4.05 -11.18 8.22
C VAL A 284 4.65 -12.22 7.28
N ASN A 285 4.70 -11.94 5.98
CA ASN A 285 5.26 -12.88 5.02
C ASN A 285 6.76 -13.07 5.21
N ILE A 286 7.50 -12.00 5.53
CA ILE A 286 8.91 -12.10 5.92
C ILE A 286 9.03 -13.04 7.13
N ILE A 287 8.32 -12.76 8.23
CA ILE A 287 8.36 -13.59 9.44
C ILE A 287 7.99 -15.06 9.13
N ARG A 288 6.95 -15.27 8.32
CA ARG A 288 6.55 -16.60 7.86
C ARG A 288 7.73 -17.30 7.18
N MET A 289 8.40 -16.66 6.23
CA MET A 289 9.53 -17.28 5.52
C MET A 289 10.70 -17.54 6.44
N LEU A 290 10.99 -16.65 7.40
CA LEU A 290 12.03 -16.87 8.40
C LEU A 290 11.81 -18.17 9.16
N ILE A 291 10.60 -18.35 9.70
CA ILE A 291 10.24 -19.56 10.45
C ILE A 291 10.26 -20.80 9.54
N GLN A 292 9.74 -20.68 8.31
CA GLN A 292 9.70 -21.81 7.36
C GLN A 292 11.11 -22.30 7.00
N ILE A 293 12.03 -21.37 6.71
CA ILE A 293 13.40 -21.68 6.33
C ILE A 293 14.20 -22.18 7.54
N GLU A 294 14.02 -21.60 8.72
CA GLU A 294 14.65 -22.07 9.97
C GLU A 294 14.25 -23.52 10.27
N LEU A 295 12.94 -23.84 10.27
CA LEU A 295 12.49 -25.20 10.51
C LEU A 295 13.00 -26.18 9.45
N TYR A 296 13.06 -25.74 8.19
CA TYR A 296 13.64 -26.56 7.13
C TYR A 296 15.13 -26.84 7.38
N TYR A 297 15.87 -25.83 7.81
CA TYR A 297 17.28 -25.95 8.20
C TYR A 297 17.50 -26.86 9.42
N LEU A 298 16.53 -26.93 10.34
CA LEU A 298 16.52 -27.89 11.45
C LEU A 298 16.19 -29.33 11.02
N GLY A 299 15.89 -29.57 9.74
CA GLY A 299 15.65 -30.90 9.18
C GLY A 299 14.18 -31.31 9.12
N TYR A 300 13.24 -30.40 9.37
CA TYR A 300 11.82 -30.71 9.18
C TYR A 300 11.49 -30.81 7.67
N PRO A 301 10.58 -31.71 7.25
CA PRO A 301 10.19 -31.84 5.84
C PRO A 301 9.51 -30.57 5.31
N TRP A 302 9.99 -30.04 4.19
CA TRP A 302 9.49 -28.81 3.56
C TRP A 302 7.96 -28.82 3.36
N ASP A 303 7.42 -29.91 2.82
CA ASP A 303 5.99 -30.02 2.50
C ASP A 303 5.09 -29.86 3.74
N SER A 304 5.55 -30.34 4.90
CA SER A 304 4.79 -30.27 6.15
C SER A 304 4.77 -28.85 6.73
N ILE A 305 5.88 -28.13 6.60
CA ILE A 305 6.07 -26.77 7.12
C ILE A 305 5.39 -25.75 6.20
N HIS A 306 5.57 -25.93 4.90
CA HIS A 306 5.13 -24.97 3.89
C HIS A 306 3.60 -24.77 3.95
N VAL A 307 2.82 -25.86 4.02
CA VAL A 307 1.36 -25.79 4.03
C VAL A 307 0.82 -25.29 5.38
N SER A 308 1.34 -25.82 6.50
CA SER A 308 0.81 -25.54 7.84
C SER A 308 1.00 -24.08 8.26
N ILE A 309 2.19 -23.53 8.03
CA ILE A 309 2.47 -22.12 8.39
C ILE A 309 1.80 -21.18 7.39
N SER A 310 1.60 -21.60 6.13
CA SER A 310 0.77 -20.83 5.19
C SER A 310 -0.65 -20.67 5.70
N ALA A 311 -1.26 -21.73 6.25
CA ALA A 311 -2.62 -21.67 6.78
C ALA A 311 -2.77 -20.69 7.96
N ALA A 312 -1.72 -20.52 8.78
CA ALA A 312 -1.71 -19.57 9.89
C ALA A 312 -1.85 -18.11 9.43
N SER A 313 -1.51 -17.78 8.17
CA SER A 313 -1.71 -16.44 7.61
C SER A 313 -3.19 -16.02 7.52
N SER A 314 -4.14 -16.97 7.62
CA SER A 314 -5.58 -16.68 7.66
C SER A 314 -6.01 -15.87 8.89
N PHE A 315 -5.33 -16.04 10.04
CA PHE A 315 -5.59 -15.22 11.24
C PHE A 315 -5.26 -13.74 10.98
N ILE A 316 -4.25 -13.47 10.15
CA ILE A 316 -3.80 -12.12 9.83
C ILE A 316 -4.78 -11.46 8.87
N ALA A 317 -5.35 -12.21 7.94
CA ALA A 317 -6.47 -11.74 7.13
C ALA A 317 -7.66 -11.31 8.01
N ALA A 318 -7.99 -12.05 9.07
CA ALA A 318 -9.06 -11.67 10.01
C ALA A 318 -8.74 -10.37 10.75
N ILE A 319 -7.51 -10.19 11.25
CA ILE A 319 -7.06 -8.94 11.87
C ILE A 319 -7.18 -7.76 10.91
N ILE A 320 -6.80 -7.96 9.64
CA ILE A 320 -6.89 -6.92 8.62
C ILE A 320 -8.34 -6.56 8.33
N VAL A 321 -9.26 -7.52 8.28
CA VAL A 321 -10.71 -7.23 8.16
C VAL A 321 -11.19 -6.36 9.34
N LEU A 322 -10.74 -6.61 10.56
CA LEU A 322 -11.07 -5.78 11.73
C LEU A 322 -10.49 -4.35 11.60
N LEU A 323 -9.25 -4.22 11.13
CA LEU A 323 -8.64 -2.91 10.86
C LEU A 323 -9.34 -2.16 9.73
N LEU A 324 -9.78 -2.88 8.69
CA LEU A 324 -10.59 -2.32 7.61
C LEU A 324 -11.93 -1.80 8.12
N HIS A 325 -12.61 -2.51 9.02
CA HIS A 325 -13.84 -2.01 9.63
C HIS A 325 -13.61 -0.66 10.34
N LYS A 326 -12.47 -0.51 11.03
CA LYS A 326 -12.11 0.73 11.73
C LYS A 326 -11.83 1.90 10.79
N TRP A 327 -11.21 1.67 9.63
CA TRP A 327 -10.85 2.77 8.70
C TRP A 327 -11.89 3.00 7.60
N ILE A 328 -12.53 1.94 7.13
CA ILE A 328 -13.50 1.92 6.03
C ILE A 328 -14.70 1.06 6.46
N PRO A 329 -15.51 1.53 7.43
CA PRO A 329 -16.71 0.82 7.86
C PRO A 329 -17.69 0.58 6.71
N GLU A 330 -17.61 1.37 5.63
CA GLU A 330 -18.38 1.19 4.40
C GLU A 330 -18.30 -0.23 3.85
N PHE A 331 -17.18 -0.94 4.02
CA PHE A 331 -17.04 -2.32 3.57
C PHE A 331 -18.07 -3.24 4.24
N ILE A 332 -18.08 -3.33 5.57
CA ILE A 332 -19.02 -4.18 6.30
C ILE A 332 -20.46 -3.69 6.13
N ILE A 333 -20.67 -2.38 6.18
CA ILE A 333 -22.01 -1.80 6.07
C ILE A 333 -22.59 -2.06 4.66
N SER A 334 -21.76 -2.08 3.61
CA SER A 334 -22.22 -2.42 2.26
C SER A 334 -22.70 -3.86 2.14
N ILE A 335 -22.09 -4.82 2.85
CA ILE A 335 -22.55 -6.22 2.90
C ILE A 335 -23.90 -6.30 3.59
N ILE A 336 -24.05 -5.63 4.74
CA ILE A 336 -25.33 -5.54 5.46
C ILE A 336 -26.39 -4.90 4.55
N TYR A 337 -26.03 -3.85 3.83
CA TYR A 337 -26.91 -3.15 2.90
C TYR A 337 -27.40 -4.05 1.76
N ILE A 338 -26.53 -4.86 1.16
CA ILE A 338 -26.92 -5.87 0.17
C ILE A 338 -27.94 -6.84 0.78
N GLY A 339 -27.70 -7.34 1.99
CA GLY A 339 -28.64 -8.21 2.70
C GLY A 339 -30.01 -7.56 2.90
N THR A 340 -30.05 -6.28 3.28
CA THR A 340 -31.32 -5.54 3.45
C THR A 340 -32.08 -5.35 2.12
N LEU A 341 -31.37 -5.10 1.02
CA LEU A 341 -31.98 -5.00 -0.31
C LEU A 341 -32.61 -6.32 -0.76
N ILE A 342 -31.87 -7.42 -0.57
CA ILE A 342 -32.34 -8.77 -0.89
C ILE A 342 -33.59 -9.10 -0.06
N SER A 343 -33.57 -8.85 1.25
CA SER A 343 -34.71 -9.07 2.15
C SER A 343 -35.94 -8.26 1.74
N LYS A 344 -35.79 -6.98 1.38
CA LYS A 344 -36.89 -6.13 0.88
C LYS A 344 -37.49 -6.69 -0.41
N LYS A 345 -36.66 -7.15 -1.34
CA LYS A 345 -37.12 -7.74 -2.61
C LYS A 345 -37.93 -9.02 -2.38
N PHE A 346 -37.48 -9.89 -1.49
CA PHE A 346 -38.21 -11.10 -1.11
C PHE A 346 -39.55 -10.79 -0.41
N LYS A 347 -39.60 -9.79 0.47
CA LYS A 347 -40.86 -9.36 1.10
C LYS A 347 -41.87 -8.81 0.09
N LYS A 348 -41.41 -8.00 -0.87
CA LYS A 348 -42.27 -7.44 -1.93
C LYS A 348 -42.83 -8.52 -2.89
N GLN A 349 -42.07 -9.59 -3.13
CA GLN A 349 -42.56 -10.75 -3.89
C GLN A 349 -43.60 -11.58 -3.12
N LYS A 350 -43.51 -11.63 -1.78
CA LYS A 350 -44.44 -12.39 -0.94
C LYS A 350 -45.78 -11.67 -0.72
N ASN A 351 -45.76 -10.33 -0.64
CA ASN A 351 -46.95 -9.50 -0.48
C ASN A 351 -47.03 -8.39 -1.57
N PRO A 352 -47.47 -8.71 -2.80
CA PRO A 352 -47.51 -7.74 -3.90
C PRO A 352 -48.62 -6.67 -3.82
N LYS A 353 -49.42 -6.62 -2.74
CA LYS A 353 -50.61 -5.76 -2.61
C LYS A 353 -50.48 -4.55 -1.67
N GLU A 354 -49.28 -4.24 -1.18
CA GLU A 354 -49.02 -3.02 -0.41
C GLU A 354 -48.18 -2.05 -1.24
N ASP A 355 -48.84 -1.30 -2.11
CA ASP A 355 -48.41 0.03 -2.59
C ASP A 355 -49.68 0.86 -2.86
#